data_AF-A0A1L7X8C3-F1
#
_entry.id   AF-A0A1L7X8C3-F1
#
_cell.length_a   1.000
_cell.length_b   1.000
_cell.length_c   1.000
_cell.angle_alpha   90.00
_cell.angle_beta   90.00
_cell.angle_gamma   90.00
#
_symmetry.space_group_name_H-M   'P 1'
#
loop_
_entity.id
_entity.type
_entity.pdbx_description
1 polymer ?
#
loop_
_entity_poly.entity_id
_entity_poly.type
_entity_poly.pdbx_seq_one_letter_code
_entity_poly.pdbx_strand_id
1 'polypeptide(L)'
;MTAFSTLIFAAVAWAPSVYGYTVSVNKGLIQNFHSDLPVFKLGTTITLPPALLQSTLNSVSPGSQLQSAASGIIAQNGSQVVGYISPSTGATNFFAQYDTLTPAATISTAGSAALFANAALFPQDDTSVTSTAGPTLMTVTHYNDSSANANSTDPTPLLSHVLAQRTVNLGNGVTLPVRGPGSKAVFGYGSDGTLKSLTYAWAPAKKDSTVFPATVAAIKDAIVAQLQPLAAVAPYTVNTIDAWYYSGDKYLQPVFYFTASRDANKTLPAGSVEAPVKVSGYVPIGAKAVESLPDLTKPGDTTPPATPPPAGKAPPSVREGKEGMVAKALGYIKRAALPQIYVARYVVRATPKASCLSFTFSYLSKLIIIKDDAGWTASANNFWTSLNAWNGKFAQFVNWQYYFAYPYLFTTSKQTYINSAHVALTEVHGNWDLFTTYQNWGDVVYLSQIAADGYGGGAKGKLAYWIIHACEVIPSVIDYPSAPSTSYNIWWHIFDGLHAVVGYRTEMYINDGVTTNFASWIGQGVPVVSAWLSAVHGDSHWYGSSSPYVQTYYDANRGINEPYGRASTVYVCGHAGDLVWNVANLGRATCLQETYYQN
;
A
#
# COMPACT_ATOMS: atom_id res chain seq x y z
N MET A 1 54.73 47.53 -36.20
CA MET A 1 53.82 47.98 -35.11
C MET A 1 52.41 47.56 -35.47
N THR A 2 51.91 46.47 -34.89
CA THR A 2 50.48 46.12 -34.86
C THR A 2 50.30 45.08 -33.76
N ALA A 3 49.76 45.51 -32.63
CA ALA A 3 49.48 44.67 -31.47
C ALA A 3 48.02 44.21 -31.53
N PHE A 4 47.80 42.89 -31.55
CA PHE A 4 46.50 42.27 -31.33
C PHE A 4 46.31 42.08 -29.82
N SER A 5 45.28 42.71 -29.26
CA SER A 5 44.84 42.48 -27.88
C SER A 5 43.78 41.39 -27.85
N THR A 6 44.07 40.28 -27.18
CA THR A 6 43.14 39.17 -26.95
C THR A 6 42.28 39.47 -25.71
N LEU A 7 40.98 39.71 -25.90
CA LEU A 7 40.00 39.78 -24.81
C LEU A 7 39.64 38.35 -24.37
N ILE A 8 39.98 37.99 -23.13
CA ILE A 8 39.51 36.76 -22.47
C ILE A 8 38.19 37.09 -21.77
N PHE A 9 37.06 36.60 -22.31
CA PHE A 9 35.79 36.60 -21.59
C PHE A 9 35.79 35.43 -20.59
N ALA A 10 35.90 35.74 -19.30
CA ALA A 10 35.63 34.78 -18.23
C ALA A 10 34.12 34.52 -18.19
N ALA A 11 33.68 33.37 -18.70
CA ALA A 11 32.33 32.87 -18.48
C ALA A 11 32.16 32.51 -16.99
N VAL A 12 31.69 33.46 -16.19
CA VAL A 12 31.18 33.17 -14.85
C VAL A 12 29.91 32.36 -15.04
N ALA A 13 29.99 31.05 -14.83
CA ALA A 13 28.81 30.20 -14.75
C ALA A 13 28.01 30.63 -13.52
N TRP A 14 27.02 31.50 -13.72
CA TRP A 14 25.95 31.73 -12.76
C TRP A 14 25.15 30.43 -12.69
N ALA A 15 25.57 29.51 -11.81
CA ALA A 15 24.70 28.44 -11.39
C ALA A 15 23.48 29.12 -10.75
N PRO A 16 22.27 29.03 -11.36
CA PRO A 16 21.10 29.62 -10.76
C PRO A 16 20.99 29.02 -9.36
N SER A 17 20.93 29.88 -8.34
CA SER A 17 20.58 29.47 -6.99
C SER A 17 19.18 28.88 -7.08
N VAL A 18 19.10 27.56 -7.20
CA VAL A 18 17.83 26.85 -7.14
C VAL A 18 17.29 27.13 -5.75
N TYR A 19 16.30 28.02 -5.66
CA TYR A 19 15.55 28.29 -4.44
C TYR A 19 14.78 27.02 -4.06
N GLY A 20 15.48 26.03 -3.51
CA GLY A 20 14.89 24.85 -2.90
C GLY A 20 14.28 25.24 -1.56
N TYR A 21 13.12 24.67 -1.23
CA TYR A 21 12.61 24.82 0.12
C TYR A 21 13.52 24.10 1.12
N THR A 22 13.47 24.54 2.37
CA THR A 22 14.33 24.00 3.43
C THR A 22 13.78 22.68 3.98
N VAL A 23 14.69 21.79 4.33
CA VAL A 23 14.41 20.62 5.16
C VAL A 23 14.82 20.94 6.59
N SER A 24 13.85 20.91 7.51
CA SER A 24 14.07 21.12 8.94
C SER A 24 14.27 19.78 9.65
N VAL A 25 15.41 19.61 10.30
CA VAL A 25 15.75 18.43 11.09
C VAL A 25 16.22 18.87 12.47
N ASN A 26 15.49 18.48 13.50
CA ASN A 26 15.90 18.70 14.88
C ASN A 26 16.96 17.67 15.28
N LYS A 27 18.21 18.12 15.50
CA LYS A 27 19.32 17.25 15.91
C LYS A 27 19.07 16.54 17.24
N GLY A 28 18.25 17.11 18.12
CA GLY A 28 17.88 16.50 19.40
C GLY A 28 17.06 15.22 19.26
N LEU A 29 16.48 14.95 18.09
CA LEU A 29 15.80 13.69 17.80
C LEU A 29 16.78 12.55 17.44
N ILE A 30 18.04 12.87 17.08
CA ILE A 30 19.02 11.87 16.67
C ILE A 30 19.70 11.30 17.92
N GLN A 31 19.39 10.05 18.25
CA GLN A 31 20.06 9.33 19.33
C GLN A 31 21.58 9.25 19.08
N ASN A 32 22.39 9.57 20.10
CA ASN A 32 23.84 9.49 20.00
C ASN A 32 24.34 8.14 20.52
N PHE A 33 24.93 7.34 19.63
CA PHE A 33 25.56 6.06 19.98
C PHE A 33 27.07 6.25 20.11
N HIS A 34 27.66 5.76 21.20
CA HIS A 34 29.08 5.93 21.52
C HIS A 34 29.91 4.64 21.38
N SER A 35 29.26 3.55 20.99
CA SER A 35 29.87 2.24 20.84
C SER A 35 29.54 1.65 19.47
N ASP A 36 30.40 0.75 19.01
CA ASP A 36 30.16 -0.09 17.85
C ASP A 36 28.80 -0.80 17.96
N LEU A 37 28.04 -0.76 16.87
CA LEU A 37 26.78 -1.46 16.73
C LEU A 37 26.99 -2.73 15.89
N PRO A 38 26.50 -3.91 16.33
CA PRO A 38 26.65 -5.13 15.56
C PRO A 38 25.87 -5.04 14.25
N VAL A 39 26.43 -5.65 13.21
CA VAL A 39 25.76 -5.98 11.94
C VAL A 39 25.65 -7.50 11.89
N PHE A 40 24.52 -7.98 11.39
CA PHE A 40 24.28 -9.40 11.25
C PHE A 40 24.14 -9.75 9.78
N LYS A 41 24.72 -10.88 9.39
CA LYS A 41 24.49 -11.49 8.10
C LYS A 41 23.25 -12.36 8.18
N LEU A 42 22.34 -12.17 7.23
CA LEU A 42 21.15 -12.99 7.10
C LEU A 42 21.50 -14.29 6.37
N GLY A 43 20.99 -15.40 6.91
CA GLY A 43 20.96 -16.68 6.21
C GLY A 43 19.94 -16.69 5.08
N THR A 44 19.73 -17.86 4.49
CA THR A 44 18.60 -18.05 3.58
C THR A 44 17.29 -17.95 4.34
N THR A 45 16.30 -17.25 3.79
CA THR A 45 14.94 -17.29 4.32
C THR A 45 14.47 -18.73 4.47
N ILE A 46 13.92 -19.03 5.64
CA ILE A 46 13.43 -20.35 5.97
C ILE A 46 12.23 -20.68 5.10
N THR A 47 12.34 -21.78 4.35
CA THR A 47 11.19 -22.43 3.73
C THR A 47 10.59 -23.39 4.74
N LEU A 48 9.26 -23.35 4.93
CA LEU A 48 8.59 -24.25 5.86
C LEU A 48 8.91 -25.72 5.46
N PRO A 49 9.32 -26.58 6.42
CA PRO A 49 9.49 -28.01 6.15
C PRO A 49 8.20 -28.60 5.55
N PRO A 50 8.26 -29.54 4.59
CA PRO A 50 7.08 -30.02 3.88
C PRO A 50 5.92 -30.47 4.79
N ALA A 51 6.22 -31.15 5.90
CA ALA A 51 5.23 -31.57 6.87
C ALA A 51 4.53 -30.38 7.55
N LEU A 52 5.30 -29.36 7.96
CA LEU A 52 4.77 -28.15 8.57
C LEU A 52 4.02 -27.29 7.56
N LEU A 53 4.54 -27.20 6.33
CA LEU A 53 3.87 -26.50 5.23
C LEU A 53 2.49 -27.10 4.97
N GLN A 54 2.41 -28.43 4.83
CA GLN A 54 1.15 -29.12 4.59
C GLN A 54 0.20 -29.03 5.78
N SER A 55 0.68 -29.17 7.02
CA SER A 55 -0.17 -29.04 8.21
C SER A 55 -0.72 -27.61 8.36
N THR A 56 0.11 -26.61 8.08
CA THR A 56 -0.29 -25.20 8.09
C THR A 56 -1.31 -24.93 6.98
N LEU A 57 -1.07 -25.44 5.76
CA LEU A 57 -2.01 -25.31 4.65
C LEU A 57 -3.35 -25.98 4.99
N ASN A 58 -3.33 -27.19 5.56
CA ASN A 58 -4.55 -27.90 5.95
C ASN A 58 -5.32 -27.17 7.06
N SER A 59 -4.64 -26.46 7.95
CA SER A 59 -5.28 -25.61 8.97
C SER A 59 -5.94 -24.38 8.35
N VAL A 60 -5.23 -23.69 7.45
CA VAL A 60 -5.70 -22.46 6.81
C VAL A 60 -6.81 -22.72 5.80
N SER A 61 -6.65 -23.78 4.99
CA SER A 61 -7.53 -24.15 3.89
C SER A 61 -7.59 -25.67 3.74
N PRO A 62 -8.49 -26.34 4.48
CA PRO A 62 -8.69 -27.78 4.37
C PRO A 62 -9.00 -28.21 2.92
N GLY A 63 -8.30 -29.25 2.44
CA GLY A 63 -8.49 -29.78 1.09
C GLY A 63 -7.65 -29.10 0.00
N SER A 64 -6.88 -28.05 0.34
CA SER A 64 -6.00 -27.41 -0.63
C SER A 64 -4.80 -28.25 -1.05
N GLN A 65 -4.35 -28.01 -2.28
CA GLN A 65 -3.23 -28.72 -2.89
C GLN A 65 -2.11 -27.75 -3.24
N LEU A 66 -0.87 -28.19 -3.00
CA LEU A 66 0.34 -27.50 -3.46
C LEU A 66 0.61 -27.86 -4.92
N GLN A 67 0.84 -26.86 -5.76
CA GLN A 67 1.16 -27.03 -7.18
C GLN A 67 2.40 -26.20 -7.53
N SER A 68 3.32 -26.80 -8.28
CA SER A 68 4.47 -26.10 -8.82
C SER A 68 4.05 -25.24 -10.01
N ALA A 69 4.44 -23.97 -9.99
CA ALA A 69 4.31 -23.01 -11.08
C ALA A 69 5.69 -22.42 -11.42
N ALA A 70 5.85 -21.87 -12.63
CA ALA A 70 7.11 -21.25 -13.04
C ALA A 70 7.56 -20.11 -12.11
N SER A 71 6.59 -19.48 -11.44
CA SER A 71 6.78 -18.38 -10.51
C SER A 71 6.90 -18.80 -9.05
N GLY A 72 6.77 -20.09 -8.69
CA GLY A 72 6.79 -20.54 -7.28
C GLY A 72 5.90 -21.74 -7.03
N ILE A 73 5.64 -22.04 -5.75
CA ILE A 73 4.63 -23.04 -5.39
C ILE A 73 3.37 -22.27 -5.01
N ILE A 74 2.23 -22.61 -5.63
CA ILE A 74 0.92 -22.08 -5.28
C ILE A 74 0.15 -23.12 -4.49
N ALA A 75 -0.60 -22.69 -3.47
CA ALA A 75 -1.59 -23.50 -2.81
C ALA A 75 -2.96 -23.12 -3.34
N GLN A 76 -3.73 -24.10 -3.81
CA GLN A 76 -5.04 -23.87 -4.42
C GLN A 76 -6.17 -24.61 -3.71
N ASN A 77 -7.32 -23.96 -3.58
CA ASN A 77 -8.60 -24.59 -3.26
C ASN A 77 -9.55 -24.38 -4.46
N GLY A 78 -9.74 -25.42 -5.28
CA GLY A 78 -10.42 -25.26 -6.56
C GLY A 78 -9.68 -24.25 -7.47
N SER A 79 -10.36 -23.17 -7.86
CA SER A 79 -9.78 -22.10 -8.69
C SER A 79 -9.12 -20.97 -7.89
N GLN A 80 -9.29 -20.93 -6.57
CA GLN A 80 -8.75 -19.87 -5.72
C GLN A 80 -7.32 -20.21 -5.30
N VAL A 81 -6.41 -19.23 -5.44
CA VAL A 81 -5.09 -19.32 -4.81
C VAL A 81 -5.24 -18.87 -3.36
N VAL A 82 -5.01 -19.82 -2.46
CA VAL A 82 -5.08 -19.63 -1.00
C VAL A 82 -3.68 -19.51 -0.40
N GLY A 83 -2.64 -19.68 -1.21
CA GLY A 83 -1.27 -19.55 -0.76
C GLY A 83 -0.24 -19.44 -1.87
N TYR A 84 0.90 -18.85 -1.54
CA TYR A 84 2.04 -18.70 -2.43
C TYR A 84 3.36 -18.81 -1.66
N ILE A 85 4.30 -19.54 -2.24
CA ILE A 85 5.66 -19.71 -1.75
C ILE A 85 6.61 -19.24 -2.83
N SER A 86 7.35 -18.19 -2.52
CA SER A 86 8.34 -17.59 -3.41
C SER A 86 9.52 -18.55 -3.63
N PRO A 87 9.86 -18.88 -4.89
CA PRO A 87 10.96 -19.79 -5.16
C PRO A 87 12.32 -19.12 -4.96
N SER A 88 12.41 -17.80 -5.16
CA SER A 88 13.65 -17.05 -5.03
C SER A 88 13.95 -16.68 -3.58
N THR A 89 12.91 -16.47 -2.76
CA THR A 89 13.06 -15.96 -1.40
C THR A 89 12.55 -16.89 -0.33
N GLY A 90 11.92 -18.04 -0.63
CA GLY A 90 11.32 -18.93 0.38
C GLY A 90 10.13 -18.34 1.16
N ALA A 91 9.78 -17.07 0.92
CA ALA A 91 8.69 -16.39 1.60
C ALA A 91 7.36 -17.09 1.33
N THR A 92 6.61 -17.38 2.38
CA THR A 92 5.34 -18.11 2.36
C THR A 92 4.20 -17.20 2.80
N ASN A 93 3.14 -17.15 2.00
CA ASN A 93 1.91 -16.44 2.32
C ASN A 93 0.74 -17.40 2.19
N PHE A 94 -0.08 -17.55 3.22
CA PHE A 94 -1.38 -18.21 3.18
C PHE A 94 -2.46 -17.20 3.55
N PHE A 95 -3.45 -17.07 2.69
CA PHE A 95 -4.49 -16.06 2.78
C PHE A 95 -5.72 -16.65 3.47
N ALA A 96 -6.33 -15.88 4.37
CA ALA A 96 -7.58 -16.27 4.99
C ALA A 96 -8.71 -16.32 3.95
N GLN A 97 -9.61 -17.30 4.08
CA GLN A 97 -10.85 -17.37 3.32
C GLN A 97 -11.98 -16.77 4.15
N TYR A 98 -12.19 -15.46 4.06
CA TYR A 98 -13.10 -14.74 4.96
C TYR A 98 -14.55 -15.24 4.92
N ASP A 99 -15.04 -15.74 3.77
CA ASP A 99 -16.39 -16.32 3.67
C ASP A 99 -16.57 -17.61 4.51
N THR A 100 -15.47 -18.23 4.94
CA THR A 100 -15.48 -19.46 5.76
C THR A 100 -15.23 -19.20 7.24
N LEU A 101 -14.86 -17.96 7.61
CA LEU A 101 -14.56 -17.61 8.99
C LEU A 101 -15.85 -17.30 9.75
N THR A 102 -15.91 -17.76 11.00
CA THR A 102 -17.02 -17.47 11.90
C THR A 102 -16.61 -16.35 12.86
N PRO A 103 -17.33 -15.22 12.91
CA PRO A 103 -17.06 -14.18 13.91
C PRO A 103 -17.23 -14.70 15.35
N ALA A 104 -16.44 -14.19 16.29
CA ALA A 104 -16.60 -14.48 17.72
C ALA A 104 -16.21 -13.29 18.59
N ALA A 105 -16.83 -13.16 19.77
CA ALA A 105 -16.57 -12.06 20.70
C ALA A 105 -15.08 -11.98 21.13
N THR A 106 -14.41 -13.12 21.23
CA THR A 106 -12.99 -13.23 21.52
C THR A 106 -12.35 -14.34 20.70
N ILE A 107 -11.12 -14.13 20.26
CA ILE A 107 -10.35 -15.11 19.48
C ILE A 107 -9.11 -15.51 20.29
N SER A 108 -8.96 -16.82 20.53
CA SER A 108 -7.78 -17.34 21.20
C SER A 108 -6.60 -17.43 20.25
N THR A 109 -5.45 -16.89 20.67
CA THR A 109 -4.18 -17.00 19.95
C THR A 109 -3.18 -17.93 20.65
N ALA A 110 -3.65 -18.74 21.61
CA ALA A 110 -2.81 -19.64 22.41
C ALA A 110 -1.99 -20.63 21.58
N GLY A 111 -2.50 -21.03 20.40
CA GLY A 111 -1.80 -21.90 19.45
C GLY A 111 -0.46 -21.32 18.94
N SER A 112 -0.28 -19.99 19.02
CA SER A 112 0.96 -19.34 18.60
C SER A 112 2.18 -19.79 19.40
N ALA A 113 2.04 -20.11 20.69
CA ALA A 113 3.17 -20.53 21.53
C ALA A 113 3.93 -21.72 20.94
N ALA A 114 3.22 -22.68 20.33
CA ALA A 114 3.82 -23.84 19.67
C ALA A 114 4.61 -23.47 18.40
N LEU A 115 4.15 -22.46 17.63
CA LEU A 115 4.87 -21.98 16.44
C LEU A 115 6.15 -21.25 16.83
N PHE A 116 6.10 -20.41 17.87
CA PHE A 116 7.28 -19.70 18.37
C PHE A 116 8.32 -20.62 19.02
N ALA A 117 7.88 -21.74 19.61
CA ALA A 117 8.77 -22.77 20.14
C ALA A 117 9.37 -23.68 19.04
N ASN A 118 8.89 -23.60 17.80
CA ASN A 118 9.34 -24.46 16.72
C ASN A 118 10.66 -23.96 16.12
N ALA A 119 11.76 -24.64 16.44
CA ALA A 119 13.10 -24.32 15.93
C ALA A 119 13.24 -24.45 14.40
N ALA A 120 12.29 -25.09 13.71
CA ALA A 120 12.27 -25.11 12.24
C ALA A 120 11.71 -23.82 11.65
N LEU A 121 10.92 -23.05 12.41
CA LEU A 121 10.49 -21.69 12.03
C LEU A 121 11.49 -20.66 12.57
N PHE A 122 11.82 -20.76 13.86
CA PHE A 122 12.75 -19.82 14.49
C PHE A 122 14.03 -20.58 14.90
N PRO A 123 14.93 -20.88 13.94
CA PRO A 123 16.20 -21.53 14.24
C PRO A 123 17.10 -20.61 15.05
N GLN A 124 18.25 -21.13 15.48
CA GLN A 124 19.20 -20.36 16.30
C GLN A 124 19.59 -19.04 15.63
N ASP A 125 19.25 -17.96 16.32
CA ASP A 125 19.40 -16.58 15.86
C ASP A 125 20.22 -15.81 16.92
N ASP A 126 21.12 -14.93 16.49
CA ASP A 126 21.91 -14.11 17.42
C ASP A 126 21.14 -12.85 17.88
N THR A 127 19.89 -12.70 17.42
CA THR A 127 18.90 -11.71 17.87
C THR A 127 17.87 -12.36 18.80
N SER A 128 16.95 -11.56 19.35
CA SER A 128 15.86 -12.04 20.19
C SER A 128 14.52 -11.98 19.46
N VAL A 129 13.70 -13.01 19.62
CA VAL A 129 12.35 -13.09 19.03
C VAL A 129 11.33 -13.18 20.16
N THR A 130 10.32 -12.34 20.08
CA THR A 130 9.18 -12.35 21.01
C THR A 130 7.88 -12.42 20.25
N SER A 131 6.87 -13.05 20.85
CA SER A 131 5.51 -13.03 20.34
C SER A 131 4.81 -11.77 20.85
N THR A 132 4.18 -11.01 19.95
CA THR A 132 3.39 -9.83 20.30
C THR A 132 2.00 -9.93 19.69
N ALA A 133 0.99 -9.43 20.42
CA ALA A 133 -0.37 -9.38 19.90
C ALA A 133 -0.41 -8.54 18.61
N GLY A 134 -1.21 -8.94 17.64
CA GLY A 134 -1.42 -8.19 16.41
C GLY A 134 -2.77 -7.50 16.36
N PRO A 135 -3.04 -6.77 15.26
CA PRO A 135 -4.36 -6.23 15.04
C PRO A 135 -5.38 -7.36 14.87
N THR A 136 -6.58 -7.10 15.34
CA THR A 136 -7.75 -7.93 15.13
C THR A 136 -8.52 -7.40 13.93
N LEU A 137 -8.83 -8.29 12.99
CA LEU A 137 -9.75 -8.02 11.89
C LEU A 137 -11.16 -8.10 12.44
N MET A 138 -11.88 -7.00 12.38
CA MET A 138 -13.28 -6.88 12.77
C MET A 138 -14.16 -7.00 11.54
N THR A 139 -15.40 -7.45 11.71
CA THR A 139 -16.40 -7.46 10.64
C THR A 139 -17.77 -7.00 11.14
N VAL A 140 -18.51 -6.37 10.23
CA VAL A 140 -19.90 -5.95 10.41
C VAL A 140 -20.67 -6.31 9.14
N THR A 141 -21.87 -6.83 9.29
CA THR A 141 -22.80 -7.02 8.17
C THR A 141 -23.92 -5.99 8.25
N HIS A 142 -24.17 -5.32 7.13
CA HIS A 142 -25.21 -4.33 6.96
C HIS A 142 -26.25 -4.84 5.97
N TYR A 143 -27.52 -4.63 6.28
CA TYR A 143 -28.65 -5.01 5.43
C TYR A 143 -29.45 -3.79 5.01
N ASN A 144 -29.82 -3.71 3.74
CA ASN A 144 -30.70 -2.69 3.20
C ASN A 144 -32.10 -3.28 3.02
N ASP A 145 -32.89 -3.27 4.09
CA ASP A 145 -34.22 -3.90 4.14
C ASP A 145 -35.39 -2.94 3.88
N SER A 146 -35.13 -1.76 3.29
CA SER A 146 -36.11 -0.69 3.01
C SER A 146 -36.82 -0.09 4.24
N SER A 147 -36.60 -0.62 5.44
CA SER A 147 -36.98 0.05 6.67
C SER A 147 -36.00 1.20 6.93
N ALA A 148 -36.47 2.30 7.51
CA ALA A 148 -35.70 3.54 7.63
C ALA A 148 -34.39 3.42 8.43
N ASN A 149 -34.10 2.25 9.02
CA ASN A 149 -32.86 1.94 9.71
C ASN A 149 -32.27 0.64 9.14
N ALA A 150 -31.24 0.75 8.30
CA ALA A 150 -30.46 -0.40 7.85
C ALA A 150 -29.99 -1.20 9.08
N ASN A 151 -30.45 -2.45 9.19
CA ASN A 151 -30.06 -3.35 10.25
C ASN A 151 -28.58 -3.71 10.09
N SER A 152 -27.79 -3.49 11.14
CA SER A 152 -26.37 -3.88 11.17
C SER A 152 -26.13 -4.84 12.31
N THR A 153 -25.23 -5.80 12.12
CA THR A 153 -24.72 -6.62 13.22
C THR A 153 -23.80 -5.79 14.11
N ASP A 154 -23.55 -6.26 15.33
CA ASP A 154 -22.51 -5.66 16.15
C ASP A 154 -21.12 -5.97 15.55
N PRO A 155 -20.14 -5.05 15.71
CA PRO A 155 -18.77 -5.29 15.26
C PRO A 155 -18.17 -6.47 16.02
N THR A 156 -17.76 -7.49 15.28
CA THR A 156 -17.31 -8.75 15.88
C THR A 156 -15.95 -9.16 15.31
N PRO A 157 -14.99 -9.59 16.15
CA PRO A 157 -13.73 -10.16 15.68
C PRO A 157 -13.93 -11.33 14.71
N LEU A 158 -13.23 -11.28 13.58
CA LEU A 158 -13.19 -12.32 12.55
C LEU A 158 -11.84 -13.08 12.56
N LEU A 159 -10.75 -12.36 12.83
CA LEU A 159 -9.39 -12.91 12.82
C LEU A 159 -8.51 -12.11 13.79
N SER A 160 -7.75 -12.77 14.68
CA SER A 160 -6.76 -12.08 15.53
C SER A 160 -5.35 -12.52 15.19
N HIS A 161 -4.43 -11.56 15.11
CA HIS A 161 -3.06 -11.83 14.70
C HIS A 161 -2.09 -11.93 15.88
N VAL A 162 -1.00 -12.64 15.63
CA VAL A 162 0.20 -12.65 16.46
C VAL A 162 1.39 -12.40 15.55
N LEU A 163 2.29 -11.51 15.95
CA LEU A 163 3.49 -11.15 15.21
C LEU A 163 4.74 -11.64 15.93
N ALA A 164 5.76 -12.02 15.16
CA ALA A 164 7.10 -12.24 15.71
C ALA A 164 7.89 -10.93 15.70
N GLN A 165 8.08 -10.32 16.86
CA GLN A 165 8.91 -9.14 17.00
C GLN A 165 10.37 -9.55 17.21
N ARG A 166 11.21 -9.28 16.21
CA ARG A 166 12.67 -9.41 16.31
C ARG A 166 13.27 -8.17 16.95
N THR A 167 14.25 -8.35 17.82
CA THR A 167 14.98 -7.27 18.50
C THR A 167 16.46 -7.59 18.64
N VAL A 168 17.30 -6.56 18.65
CA VAL A 168 18.75 -6.66 18.90
C VAL A 168 19.08 -6.06 20.26
N ASN A 169 19.71 -6.85 21.12
CA ASN A 169 20.21 -6.40 22.40
C ASN A 169 21.62 -5.82 22.23
N LEU A 170 21.79 -4.54 22.58
CA LEU A 170 23.06 -3.82 22.47
C LEU A 170 23.86 -3.83 23.78
N GLY A 171 23.38 -4.52 24.82
CA GLY A 171 23.90 -4.45 26.18
C GLY A 171 23.27 -3.30 26.98
N ASN A 172 23.55 -3.26 28.29
CA ASN A 172 23.07 -2.21 29.21
C ASN A 172 21.53 -2.00 29.20
N GLY A 173 20.76 -3.04 28.87
CA GLY A 173 19.31 -2.96 28.76
C GLY A 173 18.79 -2.26 27.50
N VAL A 174 19.66 -1.82 26.60
CA VAL A 174 19.25 -1.19 25.33
C VAL A 174 18.89 -2.28 24.32
N THR A 175 17.65 -2.22 23.84
CA THR A 175 17.13 -3.14 22.83
C THR A 175 16.55 -2.33 21.67
N LEU A 176 16.95 -2.63 20.45
CA LEU A 176 16.43 -1.99 19.25
C LEU A 176 15.53 -2.95 18.47
N PRO A 177 14.35 -2.51 18.00
CA PRO A 177 13.49 -3.32 17.16
C PRO A 177 14.06 -3.48 15.75
N VAL A 178 13.65 -4.56 15.08
CA VAL A 178 13.98 -4.83 13.68
C VAL A 178 12.76 -4.61 12.79
N ARG A 179 12.97 -4.02 11.61
CA ARG A 179 12.01 -3.89 10.50
C ARG A 179 12.60 -4.40 9.19
N GLY A 180 11.75 -4.62 8.21
CA GLY A 180 12.15 -4.96 6.84
C GLY A 180 11.77 -6.37 6.41
N PRO A 181 11.92 -6.68 5.12
CA PRO A 181 11.36 -7.88 4.50
C PRO A 181 11.89 -9.22 5.06
N GLY A 182 13.12 -9.27 5.58
CA GLY A 182 13.73 -10.52 6.07
C GLY A 182 13.38 -10.94 7.50
N SER A 183 12.52 -10.18 8.19
CA SER A 183 12.19 -10.39 9.62
C SER A 183 10.67 -10.38 9.87
N LYS A 184 9.91 -11.05 9.00
CA LYS A 184 8.45 -11.03 9.02
C LYS A 184 7.87 -12.39 9.36
N ALA A 185 7.07 -12.48 10.42
CA ALA A 185 6.23 -13.65 10.68
C ALA A 185 4.93 -13.19 11.37
N VAL A 186 3.81 -13.40 10.67
CA VAL A 186 2.46 -13.01 11.08
C VAL A 186 1.58 -14.24 11.02
N PHE A 187 0.85 -14.51 12.10
CA PHE A 187 -0.02 -15.67 12.25
C PHE A 187 -1.43 -15.18 12.59
N GLY A 188 -2.42 -15.44 11.73
CA GLY A 188 -3.82 -15.09 11.99
C GLY A 188 -4.60 -16.30 12.50
N TYR A 189 -5.36 -16.11 13.58
CA TYR A 189 -6.18 -17.14 14.23
C TYR A 189 -7.65 -16.83 14.08
N GLY A 190 -8.44 -17.86 13.77
CA GLY A 190 -9.90 -17.78 13.72
C GLY A 190 -10.54 -18.05 15.08
N SER A 191 -11.86 -17.91 15.16
CA SER A 191 -12.66 -18.15 16.38
C SER A 191 -12.51 -19.55 16.98
N ASP A 192 -12.16 -20.55 16.18
CA ASP A 192 -11.85 -21.91 16.63
C ASP A 192 -10.45 -22.06 17.25
N GLY A 193 -9.67 -20.99 17.34
CA GLY A 193 -8.30 -20.97 17.85
C GLY A 193 -7.27 -21.61 16.90
N THR A 194 -7.67 -21.94 15.66
CA THR A 194 -6.77 -22.52 14.65
C THR A 194 -6.18 -21.44 13.74
N LEU A 195 -5.06 -21.76 13.10
CA LEU A 195 -4.39 -20.85 12.17
C LEU A 195 -5.19 -20.75 10.87
N LYS A 196 -5.55 -19.52 10.49
CA LYS A 196 -6.34 -19.18 9.29
C LYS A 196 -5.60 -18.27 8.30
N SER A 197 -4.49 -17.66 8.70
CA SER A 197 -3.60 -16.96 7.76
C SER A 197 -2.15 -17.06 8.23
N LEU A 198 -1.22 -16.96 7.28
CA LEU A 198 0.22 -16.94 7.55
C LEU A 198 0.87 -15.94 6.60
N THR A 199 1.71 -15.07 7.11
CA THR A 199 2.75 -14.44 6.30
C THR A 199 4.10 -14.65 6.93
N TYR A 200 5.01 -15.26 6.19
CA TYR A 200 6.27 -15.73 6.74
C TYR A 200 7.42 -15.49 5.77
N ALA A 201 8.37 -14.66 6.19
CA ALA A 201 9.64 -14.40 5.54
C ALA A 201 10.67 -14.13 6.63
N TRP A 202 11.29 -15.21 7.12
CA TRP A 202 12.23 -15.15 8.23
C TRP A 202 13.59 -15.70 7.82
N ALA A 203 14.62 -14.87 7.84
CA ALA A 203 16.01 -15.29 7.62
C ALA A 203 16.77 -15.23 8.95
N PRO A 204 17.41 -16.32 9.44
CA PRO A 204 18.15 -16.28 10.68
C PRO A 204 19.32 -15.29 10.59
N ALA A 205 19.53 -14.52 11.64
CA ALA A 205 20.61 -13.54 11.70
C ALA A 205 21.80 -14.09 12.51
N LYS A 206 23.01 -13.96 11.96
CA LYS A 206 24.27 -14.27 12.64
C LYS A 206 25.15 -13.04 12.71
N LYS A 207 25.71 -12.76 13.89
CA LYS A 207 26.60 -11.62 14.08
C LYS A 207 27.80 -11.78 13.15
N ASP A 208 28.09 -10.73 12.38
CA ASP A 208 29.06 -10.77 11.29
C ASP A 208 30.16 -9.72 11.51
N SER A 209 29.76 -8.46 11.66
CA SER A 209 30.66 -7.33 11.75
C SER A 209 30.10 -6.26 12.71
N THR A 210 30.78 -5.13 12.83
CA THR A 210 30.30 -3.95 13.56
C THR A 210 30.41 -2.72 12.69
N VAL A 211 29.59 -1.70 12.99
CA VAL A 211 29.72 -0.36 12.43
C VAL A 211 29.86 0.65 13.54
N PHE A 212 30.81 1.57 13.37
CA PHE A 212 30.94 2.73 14.24
C PHE A 212 29.90 3.79 13.85
N PRO A 213 29.12 4.33 14.81
CA PRO A 213 28.11 5.36 14.53
C PRO A 213 28.70 6.61 13.87
N ALA A 214 28.03 7.10 12.84
CA ALA A 214 28.33 8.40 12.24
C ALA A 214 27.95 9.53 13.21
N THR A 215 28.52 10.72 13.00
CA THR A 215 28.20 11.88 13.82
C THR A 215 26.75 12.32 13.61
N VAL A 216 26.13 12.92 14.63
CA VAL A 216 24.79 13.53 14.53
C VAL A 216 24.68 14.50 13.34
N ALA A 217 25.76 15.22 13.02
CA ALA A 217 25.79 16.09 11.86
C ALA A 217 25.71 15.31 10.53
N ALA A 218 26.48 14.24 10.39
CA ALA A 218 26.44 13.40 9.19
C ALA A 218 25.09 12.72 8.98
N ILE A 219 24.44 12.25 10.06
CA ILE A 219 23.09 11.67 10.01
C ILE A 219 22.08 12.72 9.56
N LYS A 220 22.13 13.93 10.14
CA LYS A 220 21.28 15.05 9.71
C LYS A 220 21.45 15.31 8.22
N ASP A 221 22.69 15.42 7.74
CA ASP A 221 22.98 15.74 6.35
C ASP A 221 22.49 14.64 5.40
N ALA A 222 22.57 13.37 5.80
CA ALA A 222 22.00 12.25 5.05
C ALA A 222 20.46 12.33 4.94
N ILE A 223 19.77 12.67 6.04
CA ILE A 223 18.30 12.85 6.03
C ILE A 223 17.91 14.04 5.13
N VAL A 224 18.63 15.17 5.24
CA VAL A 224 18.43 16.33 4.38
C VAL A 224 18.65 15.94 2.92
N ALA A 225 19.71 15.20 2.60
CA ALA A 225 19.99 14.78 1.22
C ALA A 225 18.87 13.90 0.62
N GLN A 226 18.24 13.03 1.41
CA GLN A 226 17.10 12.24 0.93
C GLN A 226 15.83 13.08 0.73
N LEU A 227 15.56 14.05 1.61
CA LEU A 227 14.36 14.87 1.55
C LEU A 227 14.47 16.07 0.59
N GLN A 228 15.69 16.55 0.30
CA GLN A 228 15.91 17.76 -0.49
C GLN A 228 15.30 17.69 -1.91
N PRO A 229 15.37 16.55 -2.64
CA PRO A 229 14.69 16.41 -3.93
C PRO A 229 13.17 16.54 -3.81
N LEU A 230 12.58 16.05 -2.72
CA LEU A 230 11.14 16.17 -2.44
C LEU A 230 10.78 17.59 -2.01
N ALA A 231 11.70 18.29 -1.33
CA ALA A 231 11.56 19.69 -0.94
C ALA A 231 11.66 20.67 -2.13
N ALA A 232 11.62 20.18 -3.37
CA ALA A 232 11.45 21.03 -4.54
C ALA A 232 10.09 21.74 -4.54
N VAL A 233 9.04 21.16 -3.95
CA VAL A 233 7.66 21.70 -4.03
C VAL A 233 7.20 22.44 -2.77
N ALA A 234 7.67 22.02 -1.59
CA ALA A 234 7.34 22.64 -0.30
C ALA A 234 8.38 22.22 0.76
N PRO A 235 8.52 22.96 1.89
CA PRO A 235 9.45 22.58 2.95
C PRO A 235 9.01 21.28 3.65
N TYR A 236 9.98 20.52 4.13
CA TYR A 236 9.75 19.32 4.93
C TYR A 236 10.23 19.51 6.36
N THR A 237 9.49 18.98 7.32
CA THR A 237 9.89 18.90 8.72
C THR A 237 9.99 17.43 9.12
N VAL A 238 11.14 17.02 9.64
CA VAL A 238 11.31 15.67 10.21
C VAL A 238 10.61 15.63 11.58
N ASN A 239 9.64 14.72 11.72
CA ASN A 239 8.81 14.61 12.91
C ASN A 239 9.44 13.68 13.95
N THR A 240 9.92 12.51 13.50
CA THR A 240 10.54 11.49 14.36
C THR A 240 11.82 10.97 13.73
N ILE A 241 12.78 10.56 14.57
CA ILE A 241 13.99 9.84 14.18
C ILE A 241 14.20 8.77 15.24
N ASP A 242 13.97 7.51 14.87
CA ASP A 242 14.05 6.38 15.78
C ASP A 242 15.19 5.46 15.35
N ALA A 243 15.92 4.87 16.29
CA ALA A 243 16.95 3.89 16.00
C ALA A 243 16.33 2.49 15.85
N TRP A 244 16.62 1.84 14.73
CA TRP A 244 16.10 0.52 14.38
C TRP A 244 17.22 -0.34 13.78
N TYR A 245 16.91 -1.60 13.57
CA TYR A 245 17.61 -2.45 12.63
C TYR A 245 16.77 -2.65 11.37
N TYR A 246 17.36 -2.48 10.20
CA TYR A 246 16.75 -2.82 8.92
C TYR A 246 17.25 -4.18 8.44
N SER A 247 16.31 -5.07 8.16
CA SER A 247 16.48 -6.42 7.63
C SER A 247 16.24 -6.40 6.13
N GLY A 248 17.27 -6.18 5.33
CA GLY A 248 17.19 -6.27 3.88
C GLY A 248 17.34 -7.71 3.39
N ASP A 249 18.03 -7.87 2.26
CA ASP A 249 18.16 -9.17 1.58
C ASP A 249 19.27 -10.03 2.18
N LYS A 250 20.38 -9.39 2.59
CA LYS A 250 21.60 -10.09 3.02
C LYS A 250 22.03 -9.71 4.42
N TYR A 251 21.60 -8.56 4.93
CA TYR A 251 22.05 -8.05 6.22
C TYR A 251 20.92 -7.54 7.10
N LEU A 252 21.21 -7.54 8.39
CA LEU A 252 20.50 -6.79 9.40
C LEU A 252 21.45 -5.71 9.90
N GLN A 253 21.15 -4.46 9.59
CA GLN A 253 22.05 -3.33 9.86
C GLN A 253 21.37 -2.22 10.65
N PRO A 254 22.12 -1.50 11.52
CA PRO A 254 21.56 -0.41 12.33
C PRO A 254 21.28 0.81 11.45
N VAL A 255 20.06 1.35 11.58
CA VAL A 255 19.55 2.49 10.80
C VAL A 255 18.82 3.48 11.71
N PHE A 256 18.75 4.72 11.27
CA PHE A 256 17.70 5.63 11.72
C PHE A 256 16.53 5.55 10.74
N TYR A 257 15.36 5.21 11.27
CA TYR A 257 14.09 5.38 10.58
C TYR A 257 13.57 6.77 10.91
N PHE A 258 13.20 7.56 9.91
CA PHE A 258 12.63 8.89 10.12
C PHE A 258 11.27 9.03 9.43
N THR A 259 10.40 9.84 10.03
CA THR A 259 9.19 10.33 9.39
C THR A 259 9.33 11.83 9.13
N ALA A 260 8.78 12.31 8.02
CA ALA A 260 8.74 13.73 7.73
C ALA A 260 7.39 14.14 7.15
N SER A 261 6.97 15.35 7.48
CA SER A 261 5.75 15.98 6.97
C SER A 261 6.11 17.14 6.06
N ARG A 262 5.43 17.22 4.92
CA ARG A 262 5.43 18.39 4.04
C ARG A 262 4.61 19.50 4.68
N ASP A 263 5.22 20.63 4.95
CA ASP A 263 4.54 21.81 5.48
C ASP A 263 4.07 22.68 4.32
N ALA A 264 2.99 22.24 3.68
CA ALA A 264 2.48 22.95 2.51
C ALA A 264 1.71 24.21 2.88
N ASN A 265 1.25 24.37 4.13
CA ASN A 265 0.58 25.58 4.59
C ASN A 265 1.49 26.82 4.47
N LYS A 266 2.81 26.64 4.44
CA LYS A 266 3.78 27.72 4.13
C LYS A 266 3.81 28.15 2.66
N THR A 267 3.27 27.33 1.77
CA THR A 267 3.28 27.55 0.32
C THR A 267 1.89 27.82 -0.26
N LEU A 268 0.83 27.58 0.50
CA LEU A 268 -0.54 27.78 0.06
C LEU A 268 -1.04 29.21 0.33
N PRO A 269 -2.05 29.67 -0.43
CA PRO A 269 -2.75 30.92 -0.12
C PRO A 269 -3.26 30.95 1.32
N ALA A 270 -3.28 32.13 1.94
CA ALA A 270 -3.82 32.29 3.28
C ALA A 270 -5.27 31.77 3.34
N GLY A 271 -5.54 30.87 4.29
CA GLY A 271 -6.86 30.23 4.47
C GLY A 271 -6.99 28.85 3.82
N SER A 272 -6.03 28.42 3.00
CA SER A 272 -5.96 27.03 2.53
C SER A 272 -5.33 26.13 3.60
N VAL A 273 -5.94 24.98 3.85
CA VAL A 273 -5.42 23.95 4.75
C VAL A 273 -5.16 22.69 3.94
N GLU A 274 -3.92 22.22 3.99
CA GLU A 274 -3.48 20.98 3.37
C GLU A 274 -3.13 19.98 4.47
N ALA A 275 -3.70 18.76 4.39
CA ALA A 275 -3.28 17.66 5.25
C ALA A 275 -1.80 17.35 4.97
N PRO A 276 -0.91 17.33 5.97
CA PRO A 276 0.52 17.21 5.71
C PRO A 276 0.84 15.93 4.92
N VAL A 277 1.52 16.05 3.79
CA VAL A 277 2.01 14.86 3.07
C VAL A 277 3.10 14.21 3.90
N LYS A 278 2.92 12.95 4.27
CA LYS A 278 3.85 12.22 5.12
C LYS A 278 4.69 11.25 4.29
N VAL A 279 5.99 11.29 4.53
CA VAL A 279 6.97 10.38 3.96
C VAL A 279 7.76 9.73 5.09
N SER A 280 8.33 8.56 4.81
CA SER A 280 9.29 7.93 5.72
C SER A 280 10.49 7.42 4.98
N GLY A 281 11.63 7.33 5.65
CA GLY A 281 12.89 6.92 5.05
C GLY A 281 13.86 6.33 6.06
N TYR A 282 14.98 5.82 5.53
CA TYR A 282 16.02 5.16 6.31
C TYR A 282 17.37 5.78 5.98
N VAL A 283 18.17 6.09 7.00
CA VAL A 283 19.61 6.40 6.83
C VAL A 283 20.43 5.44 7.69
N PRO A 284 21.62 5.01 7.24
CA PRO A 284 22.45 4.12 8.05
C PRO A 284 22.94 4.85 9.31
N ILE A 285 23.04 4.15 10.45
CA ILE A 285 23.67 4.71 11.65
C ILE A 285 25.18 4.83 11.43
N GLY A 286 25.81 3.90 10.70
CA GLY A 286 27.22 3.98 10.32
C GLY A 286 27.48 4.97 9.18
N ALA A 287 28.76 5.18 8.85
CA ALA A 287 29.16 6.09 7.76
C ALA A 287 28.62 5.69 6.37
N LYS A 288 28.35 4.39 6.17
CA LYS A 288 27.74 3.83 4.95
C LYS A 288 26.81 2.69 5.34
N ALA A 289 25.79 2.44 4.52
CA ALA A 289 24.97 1.26 4.65
C ALA A 289 25.75 0.02 4.16
N VAL A 290 25.58 -1.10 4.84
CA VAL A 290 26.20 -2.40 4.50
C VAL A 290 25.52 -3.00 3.26
N GLU A 291 24.22 -2.75 3.11
CA GLU A 291 23.45 -3.00 1.89
C GLU A 291 22.52 -1.82 1.61
N SER A 292 21.99 -1.74 0.39
CA SER A 292 21.07 -0.68 -0.02
C SER A 292 19.85 -0.61 0.89
N LEU A 293 19.53 0.60 1.34
CA LEU A 293 18.29 0.91 2.07
C LEU A 293 17.22 1.42 1.10
N PRO A 294 15.93 1.35 1.47
CA PRO A 294 14.88 2.06 0.75
C PRO A 294 15.24 3.55 0.64
N ASP A 295 15.21 4.07 -0.59
CA ASP A 295 15.74 5.39 -0.94
C ASP A 295 14.62 6.25 -1.56
N LEU A 296 14.22 7.30 -0.84
CA LEU A 296 13.21 8.26 -1.29
C LEU A 296 13.61 9.00 -2.57
N THR A 297 14.90 9.04 -2.91
CA THR A 297 15.41 9.73 -4.10
C THR A 297 15.30 8.90 -5.38
N LYS A 298 15.00 7.60 -5.25
CA LYS A 298 14.85 6.67 -6.37
C LYS A 298 13.46 6.05 -6.34
N PRO A 299 12.40 6.86 -6.52
CA PRO A 299 11.09 6.30 -6.77
C PRO A 299 11.18 5.34 -7.97
N GLY A 300 10.34 4.31 -8.00
CA GLY A 300 10.29 3.33 -9.09
C GLY A 300 9.94 3.96 -10.45
N ASP A 301 9.23 3.25 -11.32
CA ASP A 301 8.82 3.84 -12.59
C ASP A 301 7.95 5.09 -12.37
N THR A 302 8.48 6.28 -12.67
CA THR A 302 7.75 7.54 -12.58
C THR A 302 7.21 8.01 -13.93
N THR A 303 6.84 7.12 -14.86
CA THR A 303 6.20 7.49 -16.13
C THR A 303 4.86 8.19 -15.85
N PRO A 304 4.66 9.47 -16.29
CA PRO A 304 3.45 10.22 -16.00
C PRO A 304 2.18 9.59 -16.62
N PRO A 305 1.03 9.69 -15.93
CA PRO A 305 -0.26 9.47 -16.54
C PRO A 305 -0.53 10.48 -17.67
N ALA A 306 -1.43 10.14 -18.58
CA ALA A 306 -1.92 11.11 -19.56
C ALA A 306 -2.97 12.06 -18.95
N THR A 307 -3.16 13.23 -19.56
CA THR A 307 -4.33 14.06 -19.23
C THR A 307 -5.58 13.43 -19.86
N PRO A 308 -6.64 13.17 -19.09
CA PRO A 308 -7.90 12.69 -19.65
C PRO A 308 -8.51 13.76 -20.58
N PRO A 309 -9.25 13.36 -21.64
CA PRO A 309 -10.03 14.31 -22.42
C PRO A 309 -11.02 15.09 -21.55
N PRO A 310 -11.40 16.32 -21.92
CA PRO A 310 -12.43 17.08 -21.20
C PRO A 310 -13.74 16.29 -21.05
N ALA A 311 -14.46 16.56 -19.96
CA ALA A 311 -15.76 15.96 -19.69
C ALA A 311 -16.70 16.00 -20.92
N GLY A 312 -17.39 14.89 -21.18
CA GLY A 312 -18.26 14.74 -22.35
C GLY A 312 -17.56 14.32 -23.65
N LYS A 313 -16.23 14.23 -23.68
CA LYS A 313 -15.49 13.59 -24.79
C LYS A 313 -15.09 12.18 -24.41
N ALA A 314 -15.47 11.21 -25.23
CA ALA A 314 -14.99 9.85 -25.05
C ALA A 314 -13.45 9.82 -25.14
N PRO A 315 -12.75 9.03 -24.29
CA PRO A 315 -11.36 8.69 -24.51
C PRO A 315 -11.22 8.11 -25.90
N PRO A 316 -10.08 8.32 -26.57
CA PRO A 316 -9.78 7.59 -27.79
C PRO A 316 -10.07 6.13 -27.47
N SER A 317 -11.02 5.52 -28.20
CA SER A 317 -11.29 4.12 -27.99
C SER A 317 -9.94 3.44 -28.18
N VAL A 318 -9.42 2.81 -27.12
CA VAL A 318 -8.39 1.81 -27.30
C VAL A 318 -9.10 0.85 -28.23
N ARG A 319 -8.73 0.86 -29.52
CA ARG A 319 -9.33 -0.04 -30.50
C ARG A 319 -9.20 -1.38 -29.83
N GLU A 320 -10.32 -1.97 -29.38
CA GLU A 320 -10.37 -3.36 -28.98
C GLU A 320 -9.71 -4.05 -30.15
N GLY A 321 -8.46 -4.48 -29.93
CA GLY A 321 -7.60 -4.85 -31.02
C GLY A 321 -8.35 -5.90 -31.82
N LYS A 322 -8.08 -5.99 -33.13
CA LYS A 322 -8.50 -7.15 -33.92
C LYS A 322 -7.82 -8.45 -33.44
N GLU A 323 -7.56 -8.62 -32.14
CA GLU A 323 -7.03 -9.82 -31.50
C GLU A 323 -7.98 -11.00 -31.64
N GLY A 324 -9.29 -10.74 -31.84
CA GLY A 324 -10.24 -11.74 -32.32
C GLY A 324 -9.91 -12.32 -33.70
N MET A 325 -9.09 -11.66 -34.53
CA MET A 325 -8.63 -12.22 -35.83
C MET A 325 -7.39 -13.10 -35.71
N VAL A 326 -6.51 -12.89 -34.70
CA VAL A 326 -5.32 -13.74 -34.52
C VAL A 326 -5.71 -15.10 -33.94
N ALA A 327 -6.66 -15.14 -33.00
CA ALA A 327 -7.23 -16.39 -32.49
C ALA A 327 -7.95 -17.22 -33.57
N LYS A 328 -8.42 -16.57 -34.65
CA LYS A 328 -9.04 -17.24 -35.81
C LYS A 328 -8.01 -17.77 -36.81
N ALA A 329 -6.80 -17.22 -36.84
CA ALA A 329 -5.71 -17.64 -37.72
C ALA A 329 -4.88 -18.80 -37.15
N LEU A 330 -4.85 -18.96 -35.82
CA LEU A 330 -4.17 -20.07 -35.14
C LEU A 330 -5.19 -21.15 -34.74
N GLY A 331 -5.68 -21.88 -35.74
CA GLY A 331 -6.69 -22.94 -35.59
C GLY A 331 -6.24 -24.21 -34.84
N TYR A 332 -5.39 -24.10 -33.81
CA TYR A 332 -4.94 -25.26 -33.04
C TYR A 332 -4.94 -24.98 -31.53
N ILE A 333 -5.76 -25.78 -30.83
CA ILE A 333 -6.01 -25.87 -29.38
C ILE A 333 -7.02 -24.84 -28.83
N LYS A 334 -8.30 -25.26 -28.77
CA LYS A 334 -9.39 -24.59 -28.04
C LYS A 334 -9.14 -24.61 -26.52
N ARG A 335 -8.16 -23.85 -26.00
CA ARG A 335 -8.25 -23.42 -24.59
C ARG A 335 -9.35 -22.38 -24.53
N ALA A 336 -10.23 -22.47 -23.52
CA ALA A 336 -11.18 -21.40 -23.25
C ALA A 336 -10.39 -20.07 -23.17
N ALA A 337 -10.86 -19.05 -23.86
CA ALA A 337 -10.20 -17.75 -23.83
C ALA A 337 -10.15 -17.26 -22.37
N LEU A 338 -8.97 -16.85 -21.91
CA LEU A 338 -8.81 -16.28 -20.58
C LEU A 338 -9.67 -15.01 -20.47
N PRO A 339 -10.29 -14.74 -19.31
CA PRO A 339 -11.08 -13.52 -19.12
C PRO A 339 -10.22 -12.27 -19.33
N GLN A 340 -10.75 -11.29 -20.06
CA GLN A 340 -10.09 -9.99 -20.25
C GLN A 340 -10.50 -8.99 -19.16
N ILE A 341 -9.51 -8.43 -18.47
CA ILE A 341 -9.69 -7.55 -17.33
C ILE A 341 -9.13 -6.17 -17.65
N TYR A 342 -10.03 -5.18 -17.84
CA TYR A 342 -9.68 -3.79 -18.07
C TYR A 342 -9.32 -3.12 -16.75
N VAL A 343 -8.12 -2.55 -16.70
CA VAL A 343 -7.55 -1.92 -15.51
C VAL A 343 -7.36 -0.43 -15.76
N ALA A 344 -7.99 0.41 -14.94
CA ALA A 344 -7.81 1.85 -14.93
C ALA A 344 -6.98 2.29 -13.72
N ARG A 345 -6.16 3.32 -13.90
CA ARG A 345 -5.32 3.92 -12.86
C ARG A 345 -5.46 5.44 -12.92
N TYR A 346 -5.82 6.06 -11.79
CA TYR A 346 -6.02 7.50 -11.66
C TYR A 346 -5.09 8.06 -10.58
N VAL A 347 -4.25 9.03 -10.95
CA VAL A 347 -3.22 9.58 -10.05
C VAL A 347 -3.45 11.06 -9.78
N VAL A 348 -3.35 11.48 -8.53
CA VAL A 348 -3.47 12.88 -8.10
C VAL A 348 -2.57 13.82 -8.89
N ARG A 349 -3.08 15.03 -9.14
CA ARG A 349 -2.37 16.10 -9.86
C ARG A 349 -1.71 17.09 -8.90
N ALA A 350 -0.73 17.82 -9.39
CA ALA A 350 -0.32 19.09 -8.79
C ALA A 350 -0.25 20.22 -9.81
N THR A 351 -0.16 21.44 -9.31
CA THR A 351 0.06 22.60 -10.17
C THR A 351 1.41 22.46 -10.88
N PRO A 352 1.50 22.78 -12.17
CA PRO A 352 2.77 23.26 -12.68
C PRO A 352 3.24 24.40 -11.78
N LYS A 353 4.50 24.36 -11.32
CA LYS A 353 5.16 25.61 -10.96
C LYS A 353 5.06 26.49 -12.18
N ALA A 354 4.20 27.50 -12.16
CA ALA A 354 4.44 28.67 -12.97
C ALA A 354 5.79 29.18 -12.47
N SER A 355 6.86 28.91 -13.22
CA SER A 355 8.09 29.64 -13.05
C SER A 355 7.73 31.09 -13.34
N CYS A 356 7.34 31.83 -12.30
CA CYS A 356 7.38 33.28 -12.30
C CYS A 356 8.76 33.65 -12.81
N LEU A 357 8.81 34.37 -13.93
CA LEU A 357 9.97 34.76 -14.75
C LEU A 357 10.11 33.96 -16.06
N SER A 358 9.19 34.22 -16.99
CA SER A 358 9.54 34.57 -18.38
C SER A 358 8.31 35.19 -19.05
N PHE A 359 8.04 36.45 -18.71
CA PHE A 359 7.23 37.32 -19.55
C PHE A 359 8.01 37.53 -20.86
N THR A 360 7.68 36.74 -21.87
CA THR A 360 7.66 37.07 -23.32
C THR A 360 7.69 35.76 -24.08
N PHE A 361 6.52 35.20 -24.41
CA PHE A 361 6.13 34.87 -25.78
C PHE A 361 4.73 34.25 -25.74
N SER A 362 3.80 34.98 -26.34
CA SER A 362 2.45 34.53 -26.66
C SER A 362 2.52 33.37 -27.66
N TYR A 363 1.63 32.39 -27.50
CA TYR A 363 1.35 31.22 -28.34
C TYR A 363 2.09 29.90 -27.98
N LEU A 364 1.30 28.95 -27.46
CA LEU A 364 1.59 27.52 -27.21
C LEU A 364 2.26 27.13 -25.87
N SER A 365 1.83 27.69 -24.75
CA SER A 365 2.08 27.05 -23.45
C SER A 365 1.22 25.80 -23.31
N LYS A 366 1.75 24.64 -23.75
CA LYS A 366 1.30 23.34 -23.24
C LYS A 366 1.41 23.42 -21.71
N LEU A 367 0.27 23.48 -21.01
CA LEU A 367 0.23 23.42 -19.56
C LEU A 367 0.83 22.06 -19.15
N ILE A 368 2.07 22.06 -18.68
CA ILE A 368 2.73 20.83 -18.20
C ILE A 368 2.14 20.54 -16.83
N ILE A 369 1.21 19.58 -16.74
CA ILE A 369 0.72 19.11 -15.44
C ILE A 369 1.90 18.44 -14.73
N ILE A 370 2.28 18.97 -13.57
CA ILE A 370 3.32 18.38 -12.70
C ILE A 370 2.61 17.46 -11.69
N LYS A 371 3.32 16.42 -11.26
CA LYS A 371 2.84 15.45 -10.27
C LYS A 371 3.00 16.01 -8.86
N ASP A 372 2.13 15.63 -7.94
CA ASP A 372 2.23 16.08 -6.55
C ASP A 372 3.44 15.48 -5.84
N ASP A 373 3.41 14.18 -5.58
CA ASP A 373 4.55 13.39 -5.13
C ASP A 373 4.85 12.32 -6.20
N ALA A 374 6.14 12.09 -6.48
CA ALA A 374 6.55 11.08 -7.46
C ALA A 374 6.17 9.66 -7.02
N GLY A 375 6.04 9.43 -5.71
CA GLY A 375 5.58 8.21 -5.07
C GLY A 375 4.22 7.74 -5.56
N TRP A 376 3.26 8.65 -5.73
CA TRP A 376 1.93 8.30 -6.26
C TRP A 376 1.98 7.65 -7.64
N THR A 377 2.83 8.21 -8.52
CA THR A 377 3.04 7.63 -9.86
C THR A 377 3.80 6.31 -9.77
N ALA A 378 4.85 6.26 -8.96
CA ALA A 378 5.64 5.04 -8.77
C ALA A 378 4.77 3.88 -8.26
N SER A 379 3.91 4.13 -7.26
CA SER A 379 2.92 3.17 -6.76
C SER A 379 1.99 2.69 -7.89
N ALA A 380 1.39 3.61 -8.64
CA ALA A 380 0.51 3.26 -9.76
C ALA A 380 1.19 2.40 -10.83
N ASN A 381 2.46 2.67 -11.14
CA ASN A 381 3.23 1.90 -12.12
C ASN A 381 3.73 0.56 -11.58
N ASN A 382 4.11 0.51 -10.30
CA ASN A 382 4.47 -0.74 -9.63
C ASN A 382 3.26 -1.67 -9.51
N PHE A 383 2.06 -1.14 -9.24
CA PHE A 383 0.80 -1.88 -9.30
C PHE A 383 0.62 -2.55 -10.67
N TRP A 384 0.70 -1.77 -11.76
CA TRP A 384 0.51 -2.32 -13.11
C TRP A 384 1.59 -3.33 -13.48
N THR A 385 2.86 -3.04 -13.19
CA THR A 385 3.98 -3.94 -13.49
C THR A 385 3.83 -5.27 -12.76
N SER A 386 3.43 -5.23 -11.48
CA SER A 386 3.23 -6.43 -10.65
C SER A 386 2.02 -7.24 -11.10
N LEU A 387 0.92 -6.59 -11.48
CA LEU A 387 -0.26 -7.26 -12.03
C LEU A 387 0.04 -7.90 -13.39
N ASN A 388 0.69 -7.15 -14.29
CA ASN A 388 1.00 -7.58 -15.65
C ASN A 388 2.05 -8.70 -15.71
N ALA A 389 2.85 -8.89 -14.65
CA ALA A 389 3.72 -10.07 -14.52
C ALA A 389 2.96 -11.41 -14.50
N TRP A 390 1.64 -11.37 -14.27
CA TRP A 390 0.74 -12.53 -14.29
C TRP A 390 -0.18 -12.56 -15.52
N ASN A 391 0.00 -11.64 -16.47
CA ASN A 391 -0.81 -11.58 -17.68
C ASN A 391 -0.68 -12.86 -18.51
N GLY A 392 -1.82 -13.42 -18.92
CA GLY A 392 -1.88 -14.66 -19.70
C GLY A 392 -1.78 -15.96 -18.87
N LYS A 393 -1.71 -15.88 -17.53
CA LYS A 393 -1.74 -17.06 -16.65
C LYS A 393 -3.16 -17.44 -16.25
N PHE A 394 -3.88 -16.49 -15.63
CA PHE A 394 -5.26 -16.69 -15.16
C PHE A 394 -6.26 -15.73 -15.83
N ALA A 395 -5.79 -14.54 -16.21
CA ALA A 395 -6.55 -13.53 -16.90
C ALA A 395 -5.66 -12.77 -17.89
N GLN A 396 -6.29 -12.07 -18.83
CA GLN A 396 -5.63 -11.10 -19.70
C GLN A 396 -5.87 -9.69 -19.16
N PHE A 397 -4.86 -9.11 -18.52
CA PHE A 397 -4.94 -7.74 -18.02
C PHE A 397 -4.66 -6.74 -19.14
N VAL A 398 -5.53 -5.74 -19.26
CA VAL A 398 -5.43 -4.67 -20.25
C VAL A 398 -5.29 -3.34 -19.51
N ASN A 399 -4.20 -2.61 -19.76
CA ASN A 399 -3.99 -1.26 -19.26
C ASN A 399 -4.94 -0.30 -19.99
N TRP A 400 -6.17 -0.20 -19.50
CA TRP A 400 -7.28 0.46 -20.17
C TRP A 400 -7.16 1.98 -20.12
N GLN A 401 -6.88 2.51 -18.93
CA GLN A 401 -6.72 3.94 -18.70
C GLN A 401 -5.60 4.19 -17.71
N TYR A 402 -4.77 5.18 -18.00
CA TYR A 402 -3.76 5.67 -17.07
C TYR A 402 -3.74 7.20 -17.13
N TYR A 403 -4.51 7.81 -16.24
CA TYR A 403 -4.80 9.23 -16.28
C TYR A 403 -4.49 9.95 -14.98
N PHE A 404 -4.27 11.25 -15.11
CA PHE A 404 -4.36 12.15 -13.98
C PHE A 404 -5.81 12.24 -13.50
N ALA A 405 -6.02 12.23 -12.19
CA ALA A 405 -7.33 12.24 -11.56
C ALA A 405 -7.99 13.62 -11.65
N TYR A 406 -9.29 13.64 -11.93
CA TYR A 406 -10.16 14.81 -11.88
C TYR A 406 -11.53 14.40 -11.31
N PRO A 407 -12.30 15.31 -10.68
CA PRO A 407 -13.55 14.93 -10.04
C PRO A 407 -14.57 14.32 -11.00
N TYR A 408 -14.66 14.86 -12.23
CA TYR A 408 -15.62 14.39 -13.23
C TYR A 408 -15.37 12.94 -13.69
N LEU A 409 -14.18 12.38 -13.49
CA LEU A 409 -13.89 10.97 -13.80
C LEU A 409 -14.66 10.01 -12.88
N PHE A 410 -15.00 10.49 -11.68
CA PHE A 410 -15.69 9.74 -10.63
C PHE A 410 -17.18 10.11 -10.55
N THR A 411 -17.53 11.33 -10.93
CA THR A 411 -18.91 11.84 -10.87
C THR A 411 -19.56 11.89 -12.25
N THR A 412 -19.51 13.03 -12.93
CA THR A 412 -20.35 13.33 -14.11
C THR A 412 -20.00 12.54 -15.37
N SER A 413 -18.76 12.05 -15.50
CA SER A 413 -18.31 11.23 -16.64
C SER A 413 -17.93 9.81 -16.24
N LYS A 414 -18.40 9.32 -15.07
CA LYS A 414 -17.98 8.02 -14.53
C LYS A 414 -18.10 6.85 -15.50
N GLN A 415 -19.14 6.82 -16.33
CA GLN A 415 -19.39 5.73 -17.29
C GLN A 415 -18.34 5.63 -18.39
N THR A 416 -17.63 6.73 -18.62
CA THR A 416 -16.55 6.83 -19.60
C THR A 416 -15.18 6.54 -18.99
N TYR A 417 -15.05 6.69 -17.68
CA TYR A 417 -13.79 6.56 -16.95
C TYR A 417 -13.88 5.44 -15.93
N ILE A 418 -14.03 5.75 -14.64
CA ILE A 418 -13.87 4.75 -13.58
C ILE A 418 -14.81 3.56 -13.77
N ASN A 419 -16.05 3.81 -14.17
CA ASN A 419 -17.05 2.76 -14.37
C ASN A 419 -16.95 2.05 -15.73
N SER A 420 -15.94 2.38 -16.55
CA SER A 420 -15.68 1.70 -17.84
C SER A 420 -14.66 0.57 -17.74
N ALA A 421 -13.95 0.46 -16.61
CA ALA A 421 -12.97 -0.59 -16.33
C ALA A 421 -13.56 -1.65 -15.40
N HIS A 422 -12.95 -2.84 -15.34
CA HIS A 422 -13.31 -3.87 -14.35
C HIS A 422 -12.66 -3.60 -12.99
N VAL A 423 -11.43 -3.08 -13.02
CA VAL A 423 -10.62 -2.74 -11.84
C VAL A 423 -10.16 -1.30 -11.97
N ALA A 424 -10.36 -0.49 -10.92
CA ALA A 424 -9.84 0.86 -10.86
C ALA A 424 -8.95 1.07 -9.63
N LEU A 425 -7.71 1.50 -9.84
CA LEU A 425 -6.82 2.01 -8.79
C LEU A 425 -6.88 3.54 -8.78
N THR A 426 -7.08 4.12 -7.60
CA THR A 426 -7.09 5.56 -7.37
C THR A 426 -6.01 5.92 -6.35
N GLU A 427 -5.02 6.69 -6.78
CA GLU A 427 -3.82 7.11 -6.03
C GLU A 427 -3.96 8.60 -5.71
N VAL A 428 -4.51 8.90 -4.54
CA VAL A 428 -4.99 10.24 -4.18
C VAL A 428 -4.85 10.49 -2.68
N HIS A 429 -4.94 11.75 -2.26
CA HIS A 429 -5.09 12.05 -0.84
C HIS A 429 -6.53 11.85 -0.42
N GLY A 430 -6.74 11.44 0.83
CA GLY A 430 -8.03 11.04 1.34
C GLY A 430 -8.31 11.61 2.71
N ASN A 431 -9.60 11.58 3.06
CA ASN A 431 -10.12 11.69 4.42
C ASN A 431 -11.45 10.91 4.44
N TRP A 432 -12.13 10.86 5.58
CA TRP A 432 -13.40 10.14 5.73
C TRP A 432 -14.38 10.51 4.63
N ASP A 433 -14.78 9.49 3.85
CA ASP A 433 -15.80 9.59 2.81
C ASP A 433 -15.47 10.56 1.64
N LEU A 434 -14.21 10.94 1.48
CA LEU A 434 -13.77 11.84 0.40
C LEU A 434 -12.32 11.62 -0.01
N PHE A 435 -11.97 12.11 -1.20
CA PHE A 435 -10.59 12.22 -1.64
C PHE A 435 -10.38 13.45 -2.52
N THR A 436 -9.15 13.90 -2.66
CA THR A 436 -8.80 15.06 -3.49
C THR A 436 -7.99 14.63 -4.70
N THR A 437 -8.34 15.19 -5.86
CA THR A 437 -7.68 14.85 -7.13
C THR A 437 -6.66 15.90 -7.57
N TYR A 438 -6.54 16.99 -6.81
CA TYR A 438 -5.56 18.04 -7.01
C TYR A 438 -4.89 18.41 -5.68
N GLN A 439 -3.63 18.02 -5.54
CA GLN A 439 -2.92 18.04 -4.27
C GLN A 439 -3.82 17.38 -3.20
N ASN A 440 -3.67 17.73 -1.93
CA ASN A 440 -4.53 17.25 -0.83
C ASN A 440 -5.60 18.26 -0.37
N TRP A 441 -5.85 19.31 -1.15
CA TRP A 441 -6.80 20.35 -0.75
C TRP A 441 -7.83 20.71 -1.84
N GLY A 442 -7.55 20.42 -3.12
CA GLY A 442 -8.38 20.85 -4.23
C GLY A 442 -9.00 19.71 -5.02
N ASP A 443 -10.00 20.06 -5.83
CA ASP A 443 -10.74 19.13 -6.67
C ASP A 443 -11.20 17.89 -5.90
N VAL A 444 -11.96 18.17 -4.84
CA VAL A 444 -12.51 17.18 -3.91
C VAL A 444 -13.59 16.34 -4.61
N VAL A 445 -13.52 15.04 -4.38
CA VAL A 445 -14.58 14.08 -4.67
C VAL A 445 -15.14 13.62 -3.35
N TYR A 446 -16.35 14.08 -3.03
CA TYR A 446 -17.13 13.49 -1.96
C TYR A 446 -17.79 12.23 -2.49
N LEU A 447 -17.63 11.12 -1.78
CA LEU A 447 -18.28 9.87 -2.16
C LEU A 447 -19.81 10.05 -2.23
N SER A 448 -20.39 10.86 -1.33
CA SER A 448 -21.81 11.23 -1.32
C SER A 448 -22.31 12.00 -2.55
N GLN A 449 -21.40 12.51 -3.40
CA GLN A 449 -21.74 13.19 -4.66
C GLN A 449 -21.66 12.27 -5.88
N ILE A 450 -21.29 11.01 -5.70
CA ILE A 450 -21.40 10.01 -6.76
C ILE A 450 -22.89 9.82 -7.07
N ALA A 451 -23.24 9.89 -8.36
CA ALA A 451 -24.63 9.78 -8.78
C ALA A 451 -25.27 8.47 -8.27
N ALA A 452 -26.53 8.53 -7.86
CA ALA A 452 -27.23 7.48 -7.12
C ALA A 452 -27.33 6.12 -7.85
N ASP A 453 -27.15 6.11 -9.16
CA ASP A 453 -26.99 4.88 -9.96
C ASP A 453 -25.68 4.14 -9.66
N GLY A 454 -24.73 4.72 -8.90
CA GLY A 454 -23.57 4.02 -8.35
C GLY A 454 -22.51 3.58 -9.38
N TYR A 455 -21.74 2.55 -9.07
CA TYR A 455 -20.81 1.90 -9.98
C TYR A 455 -21.16 0.41 -10.13
N GLY A 456 -20.67 -0.17 -11.21
CA GLY A 456 -20.89 -1.57 -11.57
C GLY A 456 -21.83 -1.77 -12.74
N GLY A 457 -22.15 -3.05 -12.99
CA GLY A 457 -22.99 -3.45 -14.12
C GLY A 457 -24.44 -2.94 -14.05
N GLY A 458 -25.01 -2.81 -12.84
CA GLY A 458 -26.33 -2.22 -12.60
C GLY A 458 -26.34 -0.72 -12.89
N ALA A 459 -25.23 -0.05 -12.61
CA ALA A 459 -24.96 1.32 -13.02
C ALA A 459 -24.65 1.49 -14.52
N LYS A 460 -24.87 0.46 -15.36
CA LYS A 460 -24.52 0.45 -16.80
C LYS A 460 -23.02 0.56 -17.10
N GLY A 461 -22.17 0.27 -16.13
CA GLY A 461 -20.72 0.21 -16.30
C GLY A 461 -20.17 -1.21 -16.21
N LYS A 462 -18.90 -1.32 -15.83
CA LYS A 462 -18.13 -2.57 -15.74
C LYS A 462 -17.39 -2.74 -14.42
N LEU A 463 -17.37 -1.71 -13.56
CA LEU A 463 -16.50 -1.71 -12.38
C LEU A 463 -16.93 -2.78 -11.38
N ALA A 464 -16.06 -3.75 -11.16
CA ALA A 464 -16.25 -4.77 -10.14
C ALA A 464 -15.43 -4.44 -8.88
N TYR A 465 -14.23 -3.89 -9.04
CA TYR A 465 -13.30 -3.63 -7.94
C TYR A 465 -12.78 -2.19 -7.97
N TRP A 466 -12.95 -1.47 -6.87
CA TRP A 466 -12.37 -0.14 -6.70
C TRP A 466 -11.36 -0.15 -5.56
N ILE A 467 -10.13 0.22 -5.89
CA ILE A 467 -9.02 0.32 -4.95
C ILE A 467 -8.73 1.79 -4.75
N ILE A 468 -8.89 2.26 -3.51
CA ILE A 468 -8.63 3.63 -3.11
C ILE A 468 -7.38 3.62 -2.24
N HIS A 469 -6.23 3.85 -2.87
CA HIS A 469 -4.96 4.02 -2.17
C HIS A 469 -4.86 5.48 -1.72
N ALA A 470 -5.48 5.78 -0.57
CA ALA A 470 -5.62 7.10 0.01
C ALA A 470 -5.79 6.98 1.54
N CYS A 471 -5.44 8.03 2.29
CA CYS A 471 -5.63 8.07 3.74
C CYS A 471 -7.12 8.03 4.10
N GLU A 472 -7.52 7.11 4.98
CA GLU A 472 -8.79 7.18 5.72
C GLU A 472 -10.10 7.27 4.91
N VAL A 473 -10.10 6.91 3.62
CA VAL A 473 -11.30 7.06 2.76
C VAL A 473 -12.40 6.07 3.11
N ILE A 474 -12.06 4.95 3.75
CA ILE A 474 -13.02 3.92 4.16
C ILE A 474 -13.01 3.84 5.70
N PRO A 475 -13.58 4.85 6.39
CA PRO A 475 -13.77 4.77 7.83
C PRO A 475 -14.66 3.57 8.17
N SER A 476 -14.61 3.13 9.42
CA SER A 476 -15.41 2.01 9.92
C SER A 476 -16.42 2.47 10.97
N VAL A 477 -17.33 1.58 11.35
CA VAL A 477 -18.32 1.85 12.40
C VAL A 477 -17.73 2.39 13.72
N ILE A 478 -16.51 1.98 14.11
CA ILE A 478 -15.86 2.45 15.35
C ILE A 478 -15.34 3.88 15.24
N ASP A 479 -15.21 4.39 14.02
CA ASP A 479 -14.79 5.75 13.76
C ASP A 479 -15.96 6.73 13.93
N TYR A 480 -17.21 6.23 13.86
CA TYR A 480 -18.44 7.00 14.12
C TYR A 480 -19.22 6.52 15.35
N PRO A 481 -18.67 6.61 16.58
CA PRO A 481 -19.30 6.02 17.76
C PRO A 481 -20.71 6.54 18.07
N SER A 482 -21.00 7.79 17.69
CA SER A 482 -22.33 8.41 17.89
C SER A 482 -23.30 8.19 16.72
N ALA A 483 -22.80 7.74 15.56
CA ALA A 483 -23.60 7.51 14.36
C ALA A 483 -22.97 6.41 13.48
N PRO A 484 -22.91 5.14 13.92
CA PRO A 484 -22.22 4.08 13.20
C PRO A 484 -22.71 3.90 11.76
N SER A 485 -23.99 4.23 11.50
CA SER A 485 -24.57 4.21 10.15
C SER A 485 -23.85 5.07 9.12
N THR A 486 -23.14 6.11 9.57
CA THR A 486 -22.39 6.98 8.67
C THR A 486 -21.29 6.23 7.92
N SER A 487 -20.63 5.23 8.54
CA SER A 487 -19.54 4.49 7.88
C SER A 487 -20.00 3.71 6.65
N TYR A 488 -21.29 3.32 6.61
CA TYR A 488 -21.78 2.41 5.58
C TYR A 488 -22.93 2.94 4.72
N ASN A 489 -23.65 3.98 5.14
CA ASN A 489 -24.77 4.53 4.37
C ASN A 489 -24.34 5.01 2.97
N ILE A 490 -23.11 5.48 2.86
CA ILE A 490 -22.52 5.94 1.61
C ILE A 490 -22.34 4.81 0.59
N TRP A 491 -22.11 3.58 1.03
CA TRP A 491 -21.83 2.48 0.12
C TRP A 491 -23.08 1.94 -0.58
N TRP A 492 -24.27 2.08 0.02
CA TRP A 492 -25.53 1.65 -0.61
C TRP A 492 -25.81 2.34 -1.94
N HIS A 493 -25.45 3.62 -2.05
CA HIS A 493 -25.62 4.36 -3.30
C HIS A 493 -24.52 4.03 -4.31
N ILE A 494 -23.33 3.61 -3.85
CA ILE A 494 -22.16 3.28 -4.68
C ILE A 494 -22.28 1.88 -5.28
N PHE A 495 -22.79 0.89 -4.56
CA PHE A 495 -22.80 -0.51 -5.00
C PHE A 495 -24.01 -0.85 -5.88
N ASP A 496 -23.87 -0.66 -7.20
CA ASP A 496 -24.84 -1.11 -8.21
C ASP A 496 -24.17 -2.04 -9.24
N GLY A 497 -23.69 -3.18 -8.75
CA GLY A 497 -22.95 -4.19 -9.49
C GLY A 497 -21.46 -4.24 -9.17
N LEU A 498 -20.98 -3.42 -8.25
CA LEU A 498 -19.66 -3.57 -7.62
C LEU A 498 -19.60 -4.84 -6.77
N HIS A 499 -18.42 -5.44 -6.71
CA HIS A 499 -18.12 -6.57 -5.84
C HIS A 499 -17.47 -6.09 -4.52
N ALA A 500 -16.43 -5.24 -4.63
CA ALA A 500 -15.72 -4.73 -3.47
C ALA A 500 -15.09 -3.36 -3.71
N VAL A 501 -14.99 -2.59 -2.62
CA VAL A 501 -14.16 -1.40 -2.50
C VAL A 501 -13.14 -1.66 -1.38
N VAL A 502 -11.86 -1.39 -1.65
CA VAL A 502 -10.78 -1.62 -0.68
C VAL A 502 -9.92 -0.37 -0.54
N GLY A 503 -9.45 -0.11 0.67
CA GLY A 503 -8.70 1.10 1.00
C GLY A 503 -8.20 1.11 2.43
N TYR A 504 -7.75 2.27 2.90
CA TYR A 504 -7.33 2.46 4.28
C TYR A 504 -8.45 3.05 5.15
N ARG A 505 -8.52 2.55 6.39
CA ARG A 505 -9.27 3.11 7.51
C ARG A 505 -8.52 4.27 8.16
N THR A 506 -7.20 4.13 8.31
CA THR A 506 -6.32 5.11 8.97
C THR A 506 -5.39 5.78 7.96
N GLU A 507 -4.60 6.76 8.38
CA GLU A 507 -3.57 7.35 7.52
C GLU A 507 -2.55 6.30 7.03
N MET A 508 -1.95 6.56 5.86
CA MET A 508 -0.97 5.68 5.21
C MET A 508 0.24 6.46 4.66
N TYR A 509 1.29 5.74 4.23
CA TYR A 509 2.45 6.32 3.57
C TYR A 509 2.39 6.07 2.07
N ILE A 510 2.67 7.10 1.28
CA ILE A 510 2.61 7.01 -0.19
C ILE A 510 3.60 5.99 -0.76
N ASN A 511 4.77 5.85 -0.11
CA ASN A 511 5.88 5.03 -0.59
C ASN A 511 5.94 3.65 0.09
N ASP A 512 4.80 3.06 0.43
CA ASP A 512 4.75 1.70 0.96
C ASP A 512 4.85 0.63 -0.15
N GLY A 513 4.89 -0.65 0.25
CA GLY A 513 4.95 -1.79 -0.67
C GLY A 513 3.58 -2.42 -0.94
N VAL A 514 2.48 -1.83 -0.47
CA VAL A 514 1.16 -2.46 -0.42
C VAL A 514 0.60 -2.70 -1.81
N THR A 515 0.56 -1.67 -2.65
CA THR A 515 -0.03 -1.76 -4.00
C THR A 515 0.70 -2.77 -4.88
N THR A 516 2.02 -2.89 -4.72
CA THR A 516 2.87 -3.86 -5.42
C THR A 516 2.51 -5.30 -5.03
N ASN A 517 2.48 -5.58 -3.71
CA ASN A 517 2.14 -6.91 -3.20
C ASN A 517 0.70 -7.29 -3.53
N PHE A 518 -0.23 -6.37 -3.29
CA PHE A 518 -1.65 -6.53 -3.60
C PHE A 518 -1.86 -6.89 -5.09
N ALA A 519 -1.30 -6.10 -6.01
CA ALA A 519 -1.40 -6.34 -7.45
C ALA A 519 -0.85 -7.69 -7.87
N SER A 520 0.32 -8.07 -7.33
CA SER A 520 0.93 -9.37 -7.60
C SER A 520 0.02 -10.51 -7.15
N TRP A 521 -0.62 -10.39 -5.99
CA TRP A 521 -1.47 -11.45 -5.43
C TRP A 521 -2.82 -11.58 -6.15
N ILE A 522 -3.49 -10.48 -6.50
CA ILE A 522 -4.72 -10.60 -7.29
C ILE A 522 -4.42 -11.12 -8.71
N GLY A 523 -3.26 -10.79 -9.27
CA GLY A 523 -2.76 -11.38 -10.52
C GLY A 523 -2.54 -12.89 -10.44
N GLN A 524 -2.21 -13.39 -9.23
CA GLN A 524 -2.07 -14.83 -8.94
C GLN A 524 -3.40 -15.55 -8.73
N GLY A 525 -4.53 -14.85 -8.60
CA GLY A 525 -5.81 -15.45 -8.24
C GLY A 525 -6.04 -15.58 -6.75
N VAL A 526 -5.41 -14.73 -5.94
CA VAL A 526 -5.84 -14.52 -4.55
C VAL A 526 -7.10 -13.64 -4.56
N PRO A 527 -8.13 -13.93 -3.74
CA PRO A 527 -9.32 -13.09 -3.66
C PRO A 527 -8.99 -11.63 -3.35
N VAL A 528 -9.72 -10.68 -3.95
CA VAL A 528 -9.37 -9.25 -3.91
C VAL A 528 -9.36 -8.71 -2.47
N VAL A 529 -10.38 -9.01 -1.68
CA VAL A 529 -10.47 -8.58 -0.27
C VAL A 529 -9.33 -9.17 0.56
N SER A 530 -9.04 -10.46 0.36
CA SER A 530 -7.96 -11.20 1.05
C SER A 530 -6.58 -10.66 0.73
N ALA A 531 -6.32 -10.38 -0.55
CA ALA A 531 -5.07 -9.80 -1.00
C ALA A 531 -4.85 -8.42 -0.39
N TRP A 532 -5.88 -7.55 -0.37
CA TRP A 532 -5.75 -6.19 0.17
C TRP A 532 -5.44 -6.19 1.67
N LEU A 533 -6.29 -6.87 2.46
CA LEU A 533 -6.14 -6.94 3.91
C LEU A 533 -4.77 -7.54 4.29
N SER A 534 -4.32 -8.56 3.55
CA SER A 534 -3.00 -9.17 3.80
C SER A 534 -1.84 -8.25 3.38
N ALA A 535 -2.03 -7.43 2.34
CA ALA A 535 -0.94 -6.62 1.77
C ALA A 535 -0.65 -5.45 2.70
N VAL A 536 -1.71 -4.79 3.16
CA VAL A 536 -1.62 -3.74 4.18
C VAL A 536 -1.10 -4.32 5.48
N HIS A 537 -1.75 -5.33 6.06
CA HIS A 537 -1.33 -5.84 7.36
C HIS A 537 0.10 -6.40 7.34
N GLY A 538 0.51 -6.97 6.21
CA GLY A 538 1.84 -7.51 6.02
C GLY A 538 2.93 -6.47 5.70
N ASP A 539 2.62 -5.21 5.45
CA ASP A 539 3.68 -4.27 5.07
C ASP A 539 4.63 -4.00 6.25
N SER A 540 5.94 -3.99 5.97
CA SER A 540 6.96 -3.79 7.00
C SER A 540 6.94 -2.39 7.62
N HIS A 541 6.33 -1.40 6.96
CA HIS A 541 6.12 -0.07 7.53
C HIS A 541 5.16 -0.11 8.73
N TRP A 542 4.19 -1.04 8.70
CA TRP A 542 3.13 -1.17 9.71
C TRP A 542 3.42 -2.26 10.75
N TYR A 543 4.48 -3.05 10.53
CA TYR A 543 4.90 -4.11 11.41
C TYR A 543 5.40 -3.57 12.77
N GLY A 544 4.93 -4.17 13.86
CA GLY A 544 5.23 -3.77 15.24
C GLY A 544 4.14 -2.95 15.93
N SER A 545 2.88 -3.03 15.46
CA SER A 545 1.74 -2.27 15.96
C SER A 545 1.24 -2.58 17.38
N SER A 546 1.96 -3.42 18.12
CA SER A 546 1.75 -3.69 19.54
C SER A 546 3.00 -3.44 20.38
N SER A 547 4.09 -3.01 19.73
CA SER A 547 5.31 -2.57 20.39
C SER A 547 5.14 -1.13 20.87
N PRO A 548 5.84 -0.63 21.90
CA PRO A 548 5.89 0.81 22.21
C PRO A 548 6.37 1.71 21.05
N TYR A 549 6.70 1.12 19.90
CA TYR A 549 7.16 1.77 18.68
C TYR A 549 6.09 1.80 17.58
N VAL A 550 4.81 1.59 17.91
CA VAL A 550 3.71 1.87 16.97
C VAL A 550 3.81 3.34 16.59
N GLN A 551 3.94 3.61 15.31
CA GLN A 551 3.74 4.97 14.85
C GLN A 551 2.26 5.24 14.87
N THR A 552 1.91 6.27 15.63
CA THR A 552 0.57 6.80 15.68
C THR A 552 0.56 8.21 15.11
N TYR A 553 -0.60 8.63 14.63
CA TYR A 553 -0.91 10.02 14.35
C TYR A 553 -2.11 10.44 15.17
N TYR A 554 -2.23 11.74 15.39
CA TYR A 554 -3.45 12.29 15.95
C TYR A 554 -4.50 12.38 14.83
N ASP A 555 -5.51 11.52 14.90
CA ASP A 555 -6.69 11.59 14.03
C ASP A 555 -7.57 12.75 14.51
N ALA A 556 -7.63 13.81 13.72
CA ALA A 556 -8.43 14.99 14.02
C ALA A 556 -9.94 14.73 13.95
N ASN A 557 -10.39 13.71 13.23
CA ASN A 557 -11.81 13.36 13.12
C ASN A 557 -12.32 12.74 14.43
N ARG A 558 -11.50 11.92 15.10
CA ARG A 558 -11.84 11.26 16.38
C ARG A 558 -11.28 11.94 17.61
N GLY A 559 -10.26 12.77 17.45
CA GLY A 559 -9.55 13.39 18.56
C GLY A 559 -8.70 12.42 19.38
N ILE A 560 -8.16 11.36 18.76
CA ILE A 560 -7.35 10.34 19.42
C ILE A 560 -6.11 9.98 18.60
N ASN A 561 -5.15 9.31 19.22
CA ASN A 561 -4.00 8.77 18.49
C ASN A 561 -4.35 7.41 17.87
N GLU A 562 -4.31 7.34 16.54
CA GLU A 562 -4.56 6.11 15.76
C GLU A 562 -3.24 5.57 15.19
N PRO A 563 -3.09 4.25 15.05
CA PRO A 563 -1.99 3.65 14.28
C PRO A 563 -2.10 4.02 12.80
N TYR A 564 -0.96 4.17 12.12
CA TYR A 564 -0.97 4.21 10.64
C TYR A 564 -1.24 2.81 10.04
N GLY A 565 -1.68 2.79 8.78
CA GLY A 565 -1.72 1.60 7.92
C GLY A 565 -2.73 0.54 8.34
N ARG A 566 -3.96 0.91 8.68
CA ARG A 566 -5.07 -0.03 8.90
C ARG A 566 -5.93 -0.09 7.65
N ALA A 567 -6.09 -1.29 7.10
CA ALA A 567 -6.98 -1.51 5.98
C ALA A 567 -8.44 -1.56 6.42
N SER A 568 -9.31 -1.16 5.50
CA SER A 568 -10.75 -1.40 5.53
C SER A 568 -11.23 -1.81 4.14
N THR A 569 -12.30 -2.59 4.12
CA THR A 569 -12.94 -3.08 2.91
C THR A 569 -14.45 -3.06 3.10
N VAL A 570 -15.16 -2.77 2.02
CA VAL A 570 -16.62 -2.94 1.92
C VAL A 570 -16.89 -3.81 0.71
N TYR A 571 -17.70 -4.85 0.86
CA TYR A 571 -18.02 -5.77 -0.24
C TYR A 571 -19.42 -6.34 -0.11
N VAL A 572 -19.96 -6.85 -1.22
CA VAL A 572 -21.28 -7.51 -1.22
C VAL A 572 -21.17 -8.82 -0.45
N CYS A 573 -22.14 -9.11 0.43
CA CYS A 573 -22.13 -10.34 1.23
C CYS A 573 -22.00 -11.59 0.36
N GLY A 574 -21.13 -12.53 0.74
CA GLY A 574 -20.84 -13.75 -0.02
C GLY A 574 -19.84 -13.58 -1.17
N HIS A 575 -19.23 -12.41 -1.30
CA HIS A 575 -18.25 -12.08 -2.36
C HIS A 575 -16.84 -11.78 -1.82
N ALA A 576 -16.49 -12.17 -0.58
CA ALA A 576 -15.13 -11.94 -0.06
C ALA A 576 -14.08 -12.81 -0.77
N GLY A 577 -14.50 -13.97 -1.27
CA GLY A 577 -13.73 -14.95 -2.04
C GLY A 577 -13.62 -14.66 -3.53
N ASP A 578 -14.16 -13.54 -4.01
CA ASP A 578 -14.12 -13.21 -5.43
C ASP A 578 -12.70 -12.87 -5.91
N LEU A 579 -12.36 -13.45 -7.06
CA LEU A 579 -11.10 -13.24 -7.78
C LEU A 579 -11.23 -12.00 -8.66
N VAL A 580 -10.11 -11.40 -9.05
CA VAL A 580 -10.13 -10.18 -9.89
C VAL A 580 -10.85 -10.32 -11.23
N TRP A 581 -11.09 -11.56 -11.69
CA TRP A 581 -11.86 -11.88 -12.90
C TRP A 581 -13.31 -12.32 -12.66
N ASN A 582 -13.77 -12.35 -11.40
CA ASN A 582 -15.20 -12.38 -11.08
C ASN A 582 -15.75 -10.97 -11.27
N VAL A 583 -16.31 -10.69 -12.46
CA VAL A 583 -16.77 -9.35 -12.87
C VAL A 583 -18.25 -9.35 -13.28
N ALA A 584 -19.02 -10.30 -12.73
CA ALA A 584 -20.43 -10.44 -13.02
C ALA A 584 -21.22 -9.24 -12.49
N ASN A 585 -22.29 -8.85 -13.16
CA ASN A 585 -23.15 -7.81 -12.60
C ASN A 585 -23.93 -8.34 -11.39
N LEU A 586 -23.60 -7.85 -10.18
CA LEU A 586 -24.31 -8.19 -8.94
C LEU A 586 -25.62 -7.40 -8.74
N GLY A 587 -25.87 -6.38 -9.56
CA GLY A 587 -26.95 -5.43 -9.35
C GLY A 587 -26.79 -4.61 -8.06
N ARG A 588 -27.87 -3.95 -7.65
CA ARG A 588 -27.90 -3.16 -6.42
C ARG A 588 -27.69 -4.06 -5.19
N ALA A 589 -26.70 -3.72 -4.37
CA ALA A 589 -26.44 -4.47 -3.14
C ALA A 589 -27.59 -4.32 -2.14
N THR A 590 -28.05 -5.46 -1.60
CA THR A 590 -29.01 -5.53 -0.48
C THR A 590 -28.33 -5.93 0.83
N CYS A 591 -27.08 -6.41 0.75
CA CYS A 591 -26.25 -6.80 1.87
C CYS A 591 -24.80 -6.38 1.58
N LEU A 592 -24.21 -5.65 2.51
CA LEU A 592 -22.80 -5.27 2.48
C LEU A 592 -22.11 -5.77 3.74
N GLN A 593 -20.86 -6.14 3.61
CA GLN A 593 -19.99 -6.49 4.72
C GLN A 593 -18.83 -5.50 4.77
N GLU A 594 -18.66 -4.86 5.93
CA GLU A 594 -17.52 -4.01 6.26
C GLU A 594 -16.53 -4.85 7.07
N THR A 595 -15.27 -4.84 6.67
CA THR A 595 -14.20 -5.59 7.36
C THR A 595 -12.97 -4.71 7.48
N TYR A 596 -12.44 -4.54 8.69
CA TYR A 596 -11.37 -3.58 8.98
C TYR A 596 -10.46 -4.04 10.12
N TYR A 597 -9.21 -3.56 10.12
CA TYR A 597 -8.28 -3.84 11.22
C TYR A 597 -8.44 -2.85 12.38
N GLN A 598 -8.51 -3.41 13.59
CA GLN A 598 -8.49 -2.73 14.88
C GLN A 598 -7.29 -3.23 15.70
N ASN A 599 -6.69 -2.36 16.53
CA ASN A 599 -5.61 -2.74 17.45
C ASN A 599 -6.13 -3.09 18.83
#